data_AF-A0A2E6GP38-F1
#
_entry.id   AF-A0A2E6GP38-F1
#
_cell.length_a   1.000
_cell.length_b   1.000
_cell.length_c   1.000
_cell.angle_alpha   90.00
_cell.angle_beta   90.00
_cell.angle_gamma   90.00
#
_symmetry.space_group_name_H-M   'P 1'
#
loop_
_entity.id
_entity.type
_entity.pdbx_description
1 polymer ?
#
loop_
_entity_poly.entity_id
_entity_poly.type
_entity_poly.pdbx_seq_one_letter_code
_entity_poly.pdbx_strand_id
1 'polypeptide(L)'
;MTDAAPDSIQKVLSGLTGDELLIKLDWDEWLEVNAPYDEVAFSQKDVFTRFNRNGYDWDIQGILYTPSLEVEPDIAIVMFHGGAGSSYGKDQTPDGRPGLPRVLASQGFKVLNLTYPGHYPPGGVWKESVADRQPWYLLDEKLSDEEIYDRNLKCTFNVILQGSAQLVDEHLAGRKILAHGHSTGGPMAAHLYRFTKTASVIGILGWGSGGPDGWRKEWRDATGAEGDGRKGFDEMSKRSAEAFAKAGYVSDPVLCPWGGAEGFVKWAEPVRSQMKTGLCDNQHMVVPELLEQYPPITGLPRDEYFDHLDDPDPEWLKSINVLLMVGGDDKGHWVAGDNEEDKREVFMGRKYEAAGTRAHVVFVPKYGHYGMMELYNEKIAYTWLWAFKNGYFPG
;
A
#
# COMPACT_ATOMS: atom_id res chain seq x y z
N MET A 1 -2.47 -30.80 12.04
CA MET A 1 -1.29 -30.54 11.19
C MET A 1 -0.09 -30.38 12.12
N THR A 2 1.13 -30.73 11.71
CA THR A 2 2.31 -30.51 12.55
C THR A 2 2.48 -29.01 12.79
N ASP A 3 2.50 -28.56 14.04
CA ASP A 3 2.67 -27.13 14.41
C ASP A 3 4.05 -26.55 14.01
N ALA A 4 4.95 -27.37 13.47
CA ALA A 4 6.26 -26.95 13.02
C ALA A 4 6.17 -26.21 11.68
N ALA A 5 6.75 -25.01 11.62
CA ALA A 5 6.87 -24.27 10.38
C ALA A 5 7.79 -25.02 9.39
N PRO A 6 7.53 -24.98 8.08
CA PRO A 6 8.42 -25.54 7.05
C PRO A 6 9.84 -24.98 7.14
N ASP A 7 10.82 -25.71 6.61
CA ASP A 7 12.24 -25.30 6.63
C ASP A 7 12.46 -23.92 5.99
N SER A 8 11.77 -23.62 4.89
CA SER A 8 11.75 -22.29 4.27
C SER A 8 11.26 -21.19 5.21
N ILE A 9 10.23 -21.46 6.01
CA ILE A 9 9.76 -20.53 7.05
C ILE A 9 10.74 -20.46 8.21
N GLN A 10 11.35 -21.56 8.63
CA GLN A 10 12.39 -21.54 9.67
C GLN A 10 13.56 -20.64 9.27
N LYS A 11 13.93 -20.63 7.98
CA LYS A 11 14.93 -19.69 7.44
C LYS A 11 14.48 -18.24 7.58
N VAL A 12 13.23 -17.91 7.22
CA VAL A 12 12.67 -16.57 7.43
C VAL A 12 12.69 -16.21 8.91
N LEU A 13 12.14 -17.05 9.78
CA LEU A 13 12.03 -16.79 11.22
C LEU A 13 13.41 -16.63 11.88
N SER A 14 14.38 -17.44 11.48
CA SER A 14 15.76 -17.30 11.95
C SER A 14 16.35 -15.97 11.49
N GLY A 15 16.18 -15.62 10.21
CA GLY A 15 16.60 -14.33 9.65
C GLY A 15 16.00 -13.14 10.40
N LEU A 16 14.71 -13.18 10.73
CA LEU A 16 14.01 -12.12 11.47
C LEU A 16 14.56 -11.88 12.88
N THR A 17 15.27 -12.85 13.45
CA THR A 17 15.93 -12.76 14.77
C THR A 17 17.42 -12.44 14.70
N GLY A 18 17.98 -12.42 13.49
CA GLY A 18 19.38 -12.07 13.23
C GLY A 18 19.60 -10.57 13.03
N ASP A 19 20.83 -10.23 12.69
CA ASP A 19 21.27 -8.86 12.38
C ASP A 19 21.22 -8.54 10.87
N GLU A 20 20.88 -9.53 10.03
CA GLU A 20 20.82 -9.35 8.58
C GLU A 20 19.49 -8.73 8.15
N LEU A 21 19.54 -7.48 7.65
CA LEU A 21 18.36 -6.79 7.14
C LEU A 21 17.65 -7.56 6.00
N LEU A 22 18.41 -8.16 5.08
CA LEU A 22 17.88 -8.76 3.85
C LEU A 22 17.85 -10.29 3.94
N ILE A 23 16.64 -10.84 4.02
CA ILE A 23 16.40 -12.29 4.10
C ILE A 23 16.09 -12.79 2.68
N LYS A 24 16.92 -13.69 2.16
CA LYS A 24 16.79 -14.21 0.79
C LYS A 24 16.22 -15.63 0.80
N LEU A 25 15.09 -15.81 0.13
CA LEU A 25 14.58 -17.12 -0.24
C LEU A 25 14.94 -17.39 -1.70
N ASP A 26 15.31 -18.62 -2.02
CA ASP A 26 15.27 -19.09 -3.40
C ASP A 26 13.84 -19.42 -3.84
N TRP A 27 13.68 -19.78 -5.11
CA TRP A 27 12.34 -20.00 -5.67
C TRP A 27 11.65 -21.24 -5.10
N ASP A 28 12.39 -22.30 -4.83
CA ASP A 28 11.81 -23.54 -4.31
C ASP A 28 11.44 -23.35 -2.82
N GLU A 29 12.31 -22.68 -2.05
CA GLU A 29 12.02 -22.25 -0.67
C GLU A 29 10.78 -21.34 -0.62
N TRP A 30 10.66 -20.36 -1.54
CA TRP A 30 9.46 -19.53 -1.62
C TRP A 30 8.21 -20.37 -1.83
N LEU A 31 8.25 -21.34 -2.75
CA LEU A 31 7.11 -22.21 -3.03
C LEU A 31 6.70 -23.11 -1.85
N GLU A 32 7.57 -23.34 -0.87
CA GLU A 32 7.25 -24.10 0.33
C GLU A 32 6.50 -23.30 1.40
N VAL A 33 6.49 -21.97 1.32
CA VAL A 33 5.76 -21.11 2.28
C VAL A 33 4.27 -21.49 2.32
N ASN A 34 3.77 -21.83 3.51
CA ASN A 34 2.41 -22.31 3.72
C ASN A 34 1.65 -21.52 4.80
N ALA A 35 0.34 -21.75 4.89
CA ALA A 35 -0.53 -21.09 5.85
C ALA A 35 -0.16 -21.42 7.32
N PRO A 36 0.00 -20.40 8.20
CA PRO A 36 0.24 -20.63 9.63
C PRO A 36 -1.01 -20.95 10.46
N TYR A 37 -2.20 -20.67 9.94
CA TYR A 37 -3.48 -20.85 10.63
C TYR A 37 -4.47 -21.64 9.77
N ASP A 38 -5.45 -22.25 10.44
CA ASP A 38 -6.54 -22.92 9.75
C ASP A 38 -7.43 -21.90 9.03
N GLU A 39 -7.98 -22.31 7.89
CA GLU A 39 -8.90 -21.46 7.14
C GLU A 39 -10.26 -21.35 7.84
N VAL A 40 -10.77 -20.11 7.90
CA VAL A 40 -12.09 -19.78 8.41
C VAL A 40 -12.90 -19.07 7.33
N ALA A 41 -14.22 -19.19 7.41
CA ALA A 41 -15.10 -18.39 6.58
C ALA A 41 -14.96 -16.91 6.97
N PHE A 42 -15.27 -15.99 6.05
CA PHE A 42 -15.32 -14.56 6.36
C PHE A 42 -16.46 -13.88 5.59
N SER A 43 -16.88 -12.73 6.09
CA SER A 43 -17.82 -11.84 5.42
C SER A 43 -17.12 -10.59 4.92
N GLN A 44 -17.68 -9.97 3.88
CA GLN A 44 -17.22 -8.69 3.33
C GLN A 44 -18.34 -7.67 3.41
N LYS A 45 -17.97 -6.43 3.75
CA LYS A 45 -18.90 -5.32 3.77
C LYS A 45 -18.20 -4.04 3.32
N ASP A 46 -18.81 -3.34 2.37
CA ASP A 46 -18.43 -1.95 2.08
C ASP A 46 -18.76 -1.06 3.28
N VAL A 47 -17.78 -0.28 3.68
CA VAL A 47 -17.87 0.71 4.76
C VAL A 47 -17.44 2.07 4.24
N PHE A 48 -18.05 3.11 4.80
CA PHE A 48 -17.90 4.47 4.31
C PHE A 48 -17.91 5.43 5.49
N THR A 49 -17.16 6.51 5.38
CA THR A 49 -17.30 7.66 6.28
C THR A 49 -17.17 8.96 5.52
N ARG A 50 -17.86 9.99 6.01
CA ARG A 50 -17.78 11.37 5.53
C ARG A 50 -17.07 12.22 6.55
N PHE A 51 -16.16 13.07 6.09
CA PHE A 51 -15.39 13.95 6.95
C PHE A 51 -15.11 15.30 6.27
N ASN A 52 -14.90 16.34 7.06
CA ASN A 52 -14.58 17.66 6.57
C ASN A 52 -13.07 17.94 6.70
N ARG A 53 -12.45 18.41 5.61
CA ARG A 53 -11.07 18.92 5.58
C ARG A 53 -10.90 19.89 4.40
N ASN A 54 -10.05 20.89 4.54
CA ASN A 54 -9.69 21.80 3.43
C ASN A 54 -10.89 22.51 2.78
N GLY A 55 -11.94 22.77 3.57
CA GLY A 55 -13.15 23.47 3.12
C GLY A 55 -14.20 22.60 2.44
N TYR A 56 -14.00 21.28 2.37
CA TYR A 56 -14.90 20.34 1.71
C TYR A 56 -15.24 19.13 2.57
N ASP A 57 -16.41 18.56 2.32
CA ASP A 57 -16.75 17.21 2.75
C ASP A 57 -16.16 16.20 1.77
N TRP A 58 -15.58 15.12 2.29
CA TRP A 58 -14.98 14.05 1.52
C TRP A 58 -15.56 12.72 1.97
N ASP A 59 -15.84 11.85 1.01
CA ASP A 59 -16.15 10.46 1.28
C ASP A 59 -14.93 9.59 1.03
N ILE A 60 -14.75 8.62 1.93
CA ILE A 60 -13.77 7.57 1.78
C ILE A 60 -14.45 6.21 2.00
N GLN A 61 -14.05 5.23 1.20
CA GLN A 61 -14.59 3.87 1.22
C GLN A 61 -13.53 2.89 1.67
N GLY A 62 -13.95 1.79 2.28
CA GLY A 62 -13.15 0.58 2.43
C GLY A 62 -14.00 -0.68 2.36
N ILE A 63 -13.34 -1.82 2.18
CA ILE A 63 -13.97 -3.14 2.33
C ILE A 63 -13.49 -3.70 3.67
N LEU A 64 -14.44 -3.95 4.57
CA LEU A 64 -14.20 -4.62 5.84
C LEU A 64 -14.40 -6.13 5.66
N TYR A 65 -13.35 -6.89 5.95
CA TYR A 65 -13.34 -8.35 5.95
C TYR A 65 -13.38 -8.81 7.40
N THR A 66 -14.45 -9.53 7.77
CA THR A 66 -14.65 -10.02 9.14
C THR A 66 -14.66 -11.55 9.13
N PRO A 67 -13.64 -12.21 9.70
CA PRO A 67 -13.61 -13.66 9.81
C PRO A 67 -14.71 -14.17 10.76
N SER A 68 -15.16 -15.41 10.55
CA SER A 68 -16.15 -16.06 11.43
C SER A 68 -15.55 -16.44 12.78
N LEU A 69 -14.23 -16.56 12.85
CA LEU A 69 -13.45 -16.79 14.05
C LEU A 69 -12.15 -15.98 13.94
N GLU A 70 -11.95 -15.05 14.87
CA GLU A 70 -10.73 -14.26 14.96
C GLU A 70 -9.65 -15.05 15.71
N VAL A 71 -8.48 -15.19 15.11
CA VAL A 71 -7.33 -15.85 15.74
C VAL A 71 -6.70 -14.93 16.79
N GLU A 72 -6.65 -13.63 16.51
CA GLU A 72 -6.16 -12.60 17.43
C GLU A 72 -7.11 -11.38 17.44
N PRO A 73 -8.07 -11.34 18.37
CA PRO A 73 -9.12 -10.31 18.38
C PRO A 73 -8.63 -8.87 18.57
N ASP A 74 -7.44 -8.69 19.15
CA ASP A 74 -6.85 -7.38 19.41
C ASP A 74 -6.05 -6.84 18.21
N ILE A 75 -5.77 -7.68 17.21
CA ILE A 75 -5.01 -7.32 16.01
C ILE A 75 -5.96 -7.13 14.82
N ALA A 76 -5.67 -6.14 13.99
CA ALA A 76 -6.27 -5.99 12.68
C ALA A 76 -5.24 -5.53 11.65
N ILE A 77 -5.56 -5.75 10.38
CA ILE A 77 -4.69 -5.36 9.27
C ILE A 77 -5.39 -4.29 8.45
N VAL A 78 -4.71 -3.17 8.22
CA VAL A 78 -5.21 -2.07 7.38
C VAL A 78 -4.39 -2.01 6.11
N MET A 79 -5.03 -2.02 4.94
CA MET A 79 -4.33 -2.08 3.66
C MET A 79 -4.58 -0.85 2.78
N PHE A 80 -3.49 -0.25 2.29
CA PHE A 80 -3.49 0.83 1.32
C PHE A 80 -3.00 0.37 -0.05
N HIS A 81 -3.69 0.81 -1.11
CA HIS A 81 -3.29 0.58 -2.52
C HIS A 81 -2.39 1.72 -3.04
N GLY A 82 -1.74 1.51 -4.20
CA GLY A 82 -1.02 2.59 -4.89
C GLY A 82 -1.98 3.66 -5.45
N GLY A 83 -1.48 4.86 -5.78
CA GLY A 83 -2.30 6.05 -6.00
C GLY A 83 -3.21 6.08 -7.23
N ALA A 84 -3.40 4.98 -7.94
CA ALA A 84 -4.41 4.82 -9.00
C ALA A 84 -5.24 3.53 -8.82
N GLY A 85 -5.34 3.07 -7.57
CA GLY A 85 -6.04 1.87 -7.15
C GLY A 85 -7.39 2.16 -6.52
N SER A 86 -7.99 1.09 -6.02
CA SER A 86 -9.15 1.02 -5.14
C SER A 86 -9.00 -0.24 -4.28
N SER A 87 -9.79 -0.36 -3.23
CA SER A 87 -9.89 -1.58 -2.41
C SER A 87 -10.19 -2.81 -3.26
N TYR A 88 -11.13 -2.71 -4.20
CA TYR A 88 -11.49 -3.81 -5.12
C TYR A 88 -10.33 -4.30 -5.99
N GLY A 89 -9.38 -3.41 -6.34
CA GLY A 89 -8.19 -3.80 -7.08
C GLY A 89 -7.28 -4.79 -6.35
N LYS A 90 -7.48 -5.00 -5.04
CA LYS A 90 -6.77 -5.98 -4.21
C LYS A 90 -7.64 -7.14 -3.75
N ASP A 91 -8.93 -7.14 -4.09
CA ASP A 91 -9.85 -8.14 -3.56
C ASP A 91 -9.64 -9.53 -4.21
N GLN A 92 -9.28 -9.56 -5.49
CA GLN A 92 -8.97 -10.77 -6.26
C GLN A 92 -7.77 -10.53 -7.17
N THR A 93 -7.14 -11.62 -7.63
CA THR A 93 -6.11 -11.58 -8.68
C THR A 93 -6.76 -11.69 -10.07
N PRO A 94 -6.03 -11.37 -11.16
CA PRO A 94 -6.58 -11.44 -12.52
C PRO A 94 -7.07 -12.83 -12.95
N ASP A 95 -6.52 -13.89 -12.36
CA ASP A 95 -6.90 -15.28 -12.57
C ASP A 95 -7.98 -15.79 -11.59
N GLY A 96 -8.58 -14.90 -10.79
CA GLY A 96 -9.72 -15.19 -9.93
C GLY A 96 -9.38 -15.80 -8.57
N ARG A 97 -8.09 -15.91 -8.22
CA ARG A 97 -7.67 -16.33 -6.87
C ARG A 97 -7.96 -15.21 -5.85
N PRO A 98 -8.02 -15.55 -4.55
CA PRO A 98 -8.14 -14.56 -3.49
C PRO A 98 -6.98 -13.56 -3.52
N GLY A 99 -7.30 -12.26 -3.47
CA GLY A 99 -6.30 -11.24 -3.19
C GLY A 99 -5.89 -11.26 -1.71
N LEU A 100 -4.79 -10.57 -1.38
CA LEU A 100 -4.22 -10.55 -0.02
C LEU A 100 -5.23 -10.30 1.12
N PRO A 101 -6.16 -9.32 1.06
CA PRO A 101 -7.12 -9.12 2.15
C PRO A 101 -8.04 -10.32 2.37
N ARG A 102 -8.41 -11.07 1.31
CA ARG A 102 -9.19 -12.31 1.43
C ARG A 102 -8.38 -13.43 2.06
N VAL A 103 -7.10 -13.57 1.69
CA VAL A 103 -6.18 -14.56 2.28
C VAL A 103 -5.97 -14.28 3.77
N LEU A 104 -5.74 -13.03 4.14
CA LEU A 104 -5.57 -12.64 5.54
C LEU A 104 -6.85 -12.86 6.36
N ALA A 105 -8.02 -12.54 5.77
CA ALA A 105 -9.30 -12.79 6.41
C ALA A 105 -9.62 -14.29 6.56
N SER A 106 -9.29 -15.12 5.56
CA SER A 106 -9.44 -16.57 5.69
C SER A 106 -8.51 -17.17 6.72
N GLN A 107 -7.42 -16.50 7.09
CA GLN A 107 -6.52 -16.89 8.18
C GLN A 107 -6.96 -16.35 9.56
N GLY A 108 -8.17 -15.78 9.65
CA GLY A 108 -8.76 -15.35 10.93
C GLY A 108 -8.36 -13.94 11.38
N PHE A 109 -7.85 -13.09 10.50
CA PHE A 109 -7.55 -11.69 10.82
C PHE A 109 -8.65 -10.76 10.30
N LYS A 110 -9.03 -9.78 11.11
CA LYS A 110 -9.91 -8.71 10.64
C LYS A 110 -9.11 -7.76 9.74
N VAL A 111 -9.63 -7.46 8.55
CA VAL A 111 -8.92 -6.65 7.56
C VAL A 111 -9.79 -5.49 7.09
N LEU A 112 -9.21 -4.29 7.01
CA LEU A 112 -9.82 -3.12 6.37
C LEU A 112 -8.96 -2.68 5.18
N ASN A 113 -9.49 -2.87 3.97
CA ASN A 113 -8.82 -2.49 2.72
C ASN A 113 -9.42 -1.18 2.19
N LEU A 114 -8.62 -0.12 2.18
CA LEU A 114 -9.09 1.25 1.99
C LEU A 114 -9.05 1.68 0.52
N THR A 115 -9.93 2.61 0.15
CA THR A 115 -9.94 3.32 -1.14
C THR A 115 -9.79 4.82 -0.90
N TYR A 116 -8.93 5.50 -1.65
CA TYR A 116 -8.78 6.96 -1.53
C TYR A 116 -10.05 7.74 -1.96
N PRO A 117 -10.31 8.94 -1.42
CA PRO A 117 -11.38 9.80 -1.90
C PRO A 117 -11.31 9.99 -3.41
N GLY A 118 -12.46 9.95 -4.10
CA GLY A 118 -12.50 10.06 -5.55
C GLY A 118 -12.37 8.74 -6.32
N HIS A 119 -11.86 7.67 -5.70
CA HIS A 119 -11.47 6.44 -6.41
C HIS A 119 -12.53 5.34 -6.41
N TYR A 120 -13.64 5.54 -5.71
CA TYR A 120 -14.76 4.61 -5.64
C TYR A 120 -15.97 5.19 -6.38
N PRO A 121 -16.40 4.60 -7.51
CA PRO A 121 -17.60 5.04 -8.20
C PRO A 121 -18.84 4.47 -7.51
N PRO A 122 -20.03 5.07 -7.70
CA PRO A 122 -21.29 4.50 -7.21
C PRO A 122 -21.47 3.04 -7.63
N GLY A 123 -21.57 2.14 -6.65
CA GLY A 123 -21.69 0.69 -6.86
C GLY A 123 -20.37 -0.06 -7.09
N GLY A 124 -19.21 0.60 -6.91
CA GLY A 124 -17.89 -0.03 -6.92
C GLY A 124 -17.37 -0.47 -8.29
N VAL A 125 -18.12 -0.22 -9.36
CA VAL A 125 -17.76 -0.57 -10.73
C VAL A 125 -17.81 0.67 -11.61
N TRP A 126 -16.69 0.98 -12.26
CA TRP A 126 -16.59 2.05 -13.25
C TRP A 126 -17.32 1.65 -14.53
N LYS A 127 -18.20 2.53 -15.01
CA LYS A 127 -18.92 2.36 -16.28
C LYS A 127 -18.25 3.14 -17.41
N GLU A 128 -17.53 4.19 -17.05
CA GLU A 128 -16.77 5.06 -17.93
C GLU A 128 -15.42 4.42 -18.32
N SER A 129 -14.99 4.71 -19.55
CA SER A 129 -13.64 4.41 -19.99
C SER A 129 -12.61 5.15 -19.13
N VAL A 130 -11.41 4.61 -18.97
CA VAL A 130 -10.35 5.23 -18.15
C VAL A 130 -10.10 6.69 -18.55
N ALA A 131 -10.17 7.01 -19.85
CA ALA A 131 -9.94 8.35 -20.38
C ALA A 131 -10.98 9.37 -19.88
N ASP A 132 -12.22 8.93 -19.68
CA ASP A 132 -13.36 9.81 -19.35
C ASP A 132 -13.66 9.90 -17.85
N ARG A 133 -13.00 9.07 -17.02
CA ARG A 133 -13.28 9.03 -15.57
C ARG A 133 -12.97 10.35 -14.89
N GLN A 134 -13.85 10.73 -13.97
CA GLN A 134 -13.63 11.81 -13.02
C GLN A 134 -13.73 11.27 -11.59
N PRO A 135 -13.04 11.90 -10.61
CA PRO A 135 -13.17 11.55 -9.20
C PRO A 135 -14.60 11.65 -8.68
N TRP A 136 -15.02 10.63 -7.93
CA TRP A 136 -16.24 10.65 -7.11
C TRP A 136 -15.89 11.01 -5.66
N TYR A 137 -15.78 12.30 -5.37
CA TYR A 137 -15.40 12.78 -4.03
C TYR A 137 -16.53 12.69 -2.99
N LEU A 138 -17.78 12.73 -3.46
CA LEU A 138 -18.99 12.42 -2.70
C LEU A 138 -19.72 11.26 -3.38
N LEU A 139 -20.29 10.35 -2.60
CA LEU A 139 -20.92 9.13 -3.11
C LEU A 139 -22.41 9.28 -3.41
N ASP A 140 -23.03 10.30 -2.82
CA ASP A 140 -24.45 10.63 -2.95
C ASP A 140 -24.73 11.72 -4.01
N GLU A 141 -23.71 12.42 -4.48
CA GLU A 141 -23.85 13.55 -5.39
C GLU A 141 -22.75 13.58 -6.46
N LYS A 142 -23.13 13.93 -7.70
CA LYS A 142 -22.18 14.26 -8.75
C LYS A 142 -21.83 15.75 -8.69
N LEU A 143 -20.56 16.04 -8.48
CA LEU A 143 -20.04 17.40 -8.38
C LEU A 143 -19.88 18.06 -9.77
N SER A 144 -19.82 19.40 -9.77
CA SER A 144 -19.46 20.18 -10.96
C SER A 144 -17.98 20.03 -11.31
N ASP A 145 -17.62 20.26 -12.58
CA ASP A 145 -16.22 20.19 -13.02
C ASP A 145 -15.33 21.22 -12.29
N GLU A 146 -15.87 22.40 -11.98
CA GLU A 146 -15.18 23.45 -11.21
C GLU A 146 -14.85 22.99 -9.79
N GLU A 147 -15.80 22.35 -9.11
CA GLU A 147 -15.56 21.82 -7.77
C GLU A 147 -14.61 20.61 -7.79
N ILE A 148 -14.76 19.70 -8.76
CA ILE A 148 -13.82 18.58 -8.93
C ILE A 148 -12.41 19.10 -9.14
N TYR A 149 -12.26 20.13 -9.98
CA TYR A 149 -10.97 20.76 -10.24
C TYR A 149 -10.35 21.34 -8.97
N ASP A 150 -11.08 22.15 -8.20
CA ASP A 150 -10.56 22.72 -6.96
C ASP A 150 -10.23 21.64 -5.91
N ARG A 151 -11.06 20.61 -5.79
CA ARG A 151 -10.79 19.45 -4.94
C ARG A 151 -9.56 18.67 -5.37
N ASN A 152 -9.25 18.57 -6.66
CA ASN A 152 -8.01 17.93 -7.13
C ASN A 152 -6.76 18.63 -6.60
N LEU A 153 -6.83 19.94 -6.35
CA LEU A 153 -5.74 20.76 -5.79
C LEU A 153 -5.68 20.71 -4.25
N LYS A 154 -6.72 20.18 -3.60
CA LYS A 154 -6.89 20.17 -2.13
C LYS A 154 -7.01 18.77 -1.53
N CYS A 155 -7.14 17.72 -2.34
CA CYS A 155 -7.12 16.31 -1.92
C CYS A 155 -5.67 15.86 -1.65
N THR A 156 -5.13 16.34 -0.53
CA THR A 156 -3.75 16.09 -0.09
C THR A 156 -3.62 14.71 0.56
N PHE A 157 -2.39 14.30 0.85
CA PHE A 157 -2.14 13.11 1.67
C PHE A 157 -2.79 13.20 3.06
N ASN A 158 -2.84 14.39 3.67
CA ASN A 158 -3.51 14.59 4.94
C ASN A 158 -5.04 14.40 4.83
N VAL A 159 -5.67 14.77 3.71
CA VAL A 159 -7.08 14.43 3.44
C VAL A 159 -7.26 12.91 3.42
N ILE A 160 -6.42 12.20 2.66
CA ILE A 160 -6.48 10.74 2.55
C ILE A 160 -6.29 10.08 3.92
N LEU A 161 -5.29 10.51 4.68
CA LEU A 161 -4.94 9.96 5.99
C LEU A 161 -6.00 10.25 7.06
N GLN A 162 -6.57 11.47 7.09
CA GLN A 162 -7.65 11.80 8.03
C GLN A 162 -8.87 10.90 7.80
N GLY A 163 -9.32 10.76 6.55
CA GLY A 163 -10.45 9.87 6.24
C GLY A 163 -10.14 8.41 6.54
N SER A 164 -8.93 7.96 6.20
CA SER A 164 -8.49 6.59 6.45
C SER A 164 -8.47 6.26 7.94
N ALA A 165 -7.91 7.15 8.76
CA ALA A 165 -7.87 6.99 10.20
C ALA A 165 -9.26 7.01 10.83
N GLN A 166 -10.16 7.85 10.32
CA GLN A 166 -11.55 7.87 10.79
C GLN A 166 -12.26 6.54 10.52
N LEU A 167 -12.13 5.96 9.30
CA LEU A 167 -12.66 4.62 9.02
C LEU A 167 -12.03 3.53 9.91
N VAL A 168 -10.72 3.63 10.15
CA VAL A 168 -10.01 2.70 11.04
C VAL A 168 -10.57 2.80 12.47
N ASP A 169 -10.69 3.99 13.02
CA ASP A 169 -11.23 4.18 14.37
C ASP A 169 -12.71 3.76 14.47
N GLU A 170 -13.54 4.01 13.45
CA GLU A 170 -14.95 3.60 13.46
C GLU A 170 -15.15 2.07 13.45
N HIS A 171 -14.24 1.31 12.81
CA HIS A 171 -14.43 -0.13 12.61
C HIS A 171 -13.46 -1.03 13.40
N LEU A 172 -12.34 -0.47 13.84
CA LEU A 172 -11.23 -1.17 14.48
C LEU A 172 -10.78 -0.46 15.77
N ALA A 173 -11.66 0.33 16.40
CA ALA A 173 -11.39 1.00 17.68
C ALA A 173 -10.76 0.05 18.72
N GLY A 174 -9.72 0.54 19.39
CA GLY A 174 -9.01 -0.19 20.46
C GLY A 174 -8.07 -1.30 19.97
N ARG A 175 -8.04 -1.58 18.66
CA ARG A 175 -7.16 -2.60 18.09
C ARG A 175 -5.77 -2.07 17.79
N LYS A 176 -4.82 -2.99 17.80
CA LYS A 176 -3.47 -2.80 17.26
C LYS A 176 -3.49 -3.11 15.77
N ILE A 177 -2.83 -2.27 14.99
CA ILE A 177 -2.89 -2.28 13.53
C ILE A 177 -1.53 -2.64 12.95
N LEU A 178 -1.52 -3.66 12.09
CA LEU A 178 -0.46 -3.86 11.11
C LEU A 178 -0.87 -3.15 9.82
N ALA A 179 -0.17 -2.07 9.48
CA ALA A 179 -0.49 -1.24 8.32
C ALA A 179 0.28 -1.69 7.09
N HIS A 180 -0.43 -2.04 6.01
CA HIS A 180 0.15 -2.43 4.74
C HIS A 180 0.11 -1.31 3.71
N GLY A 181 1.22 -1.09 2.99
CA GLY A 181 1.29 -0.12 1.89
C GLY A 181 2.00 -0.62 0.64
N HIS A 182 1.48 -0.25 -0.54
CA HIS A 182 2.15 -0.40 -1.85
C HIS A 182 2.21 0.92 -2.61
N SER A 183 3.37 1.27 -3.17
CA SER A 183 3.61 2.55 -3.87
C SER A 183 3.15 3.73 -3.00
N THR A 184 2.24 4.57 -3.49
CA THR A 184 1.64 5.68 -2.72
C THR A 184 1.02 5.23 -1.39
N GLY A 185 0.61 3.96 -1.27
CA GLY A 185 0.12 3.40 -0.02
C GLY A 185 1.20 3.16 1.05
N GLY A 186 2.48 3.09 0.68
CA GLY A 186 3.62 2.97 1.62
C GLY A 186 3.68 4.15 2.60
N PRO A 187 3.82 5.39 2.10
CA PRO A 187 3.73 6.60 2.92
C PRO A 187 2.44 6.69 3.73
N MET A 188 1.29 6.26 3.16
CA MET A 188 0.03 6.25 3.91
C MET A 188 0.08 5.31 5.12
N ALA A 189 0.66 4.12 4.96
CA ALA A 189 0.85 3.18 6.06
C ALA A 189 1.78 3.75 7.14
N ALA A 190 2.89 4.39 6.72
CA ALA A 190 3.87 4.99 7.62
C ALA A 190 3.35 6.21 8.40
N HIS A 191 2.34 6.92 7.88
CA HIS A 191 1.79 8.12 8.52
C HIS A 191 0.38 7.94 9.13
N LEU A 192 -0.23 6.75 9.00
CA LEU A 192 -1.57 6.48 9.56
C LEU A 192 -1.65 6.80 11.06
N TYR A 193 -0.60 6.48 11.83
CA TYR A 193 -0.55 6.68 13.29
C TYR A 193 -0.79 8.14 13.72
N ARG A 194 -0.47 9.11 12.86
CA ARG A 194 -0.64 10.55 13.15
C ARG A 194 -2.12 10.95 13.27
N PHE A 195 -3.00 10.18 12.66
CA PHE A 195 -4.43 10.53 12.52
C PHE A 195 -5.36 9.58 13.29
N THR A 196 -4.93 8.35 13.59
CA THR A 196 -5.70 7.40 14.41
C THR A 196 -5.72 7.84 15.88
N LYS A 197 -6.88 7.74 16.52
CA LYS A 197 -7.09 8.16 17.91
C LYS A 197 -7.30 6.99 18.86
N THR A 198 -7.92 5.92 18.37
CA THR A 198 -8.34 4.78 19.21
C THR A 198 -7.68 3.47 18.81
N ALA A 199 -7.40 3.30 17.51
CA ALA A 199 -6.53 2.24 17.03
C ALA A 199 -5.06 2.66 17.15
N SER A 200 -4.16 1.70 17.31
CA SER A 200 -2.71 1.96 17.45
C SER A 200 -1.94 1.25 16.35
N VAL A 201 -1.15 1.96 15.54
CA VAL A 201 -0.30 1.34 14.52
C VAL A 201 0.97 0.79 15.18
N ILE A 202 1.13 -0.54 15.15
CA ILE A 202 2.20 -1.28 15.84
C ILE A 202 3.22 -1.92 14.89
N GLY A 203 2.94 -1.88 13.58
CA GLY A 203 3.85 -2.43 12.59
C GLY A 203 3.48 -2.07 11.17
N ILE A 204 4.46 -2.20 10.29
CA ILE A 204 4.32 -1.92 8.85
C ILE A 204 4.63 -3.18 8.06
N LEU A 205 3.73 -3.50 7.13
CA LEU A 205 3.87 -4.54 6.12
C LEU A 205 4.07 -3.86 4.75
N GLY A 206 5.17 -4.13 4.07
CA GLY A 206 5.47 -3.45 2.80
C GLY A 206 5.52 -4.40 1.62
N TRP A 207 4.96 -3.98 0.49
CA TRP A 207 5.42 -4.41 -0.84
C TRP A 207 5.66 -3.14 -1.64
N GLY A 208 6.89 -2.86 -2.06
CA GLY A 208 7.10 -1.81 -3.05
C GLY A 208 6.72 -0.37 -2.64
N SER A 209 7.03 0.07 -1.41
CA SER A 209 7.35 1.47 -1.01
C SER A 209 7.56 1.68 0.49
N GLY A 210 6.90 0.94 1.38
CA GLY A 210 7.28 0.71 2.79
C GLY A 210 7.57 1.86 3.77
N GLY A 211 7.64 3.13 3.35
CA GLY A 211 8.04 4.26 4.20
C GLY A 211 7.68 5.63 3.62
N PRO A 212 8.06 6.73 4.31
CA PRO A 212 7.78 8.11 3.92
C PRO A 212 8.33 8.49 2.55
N ASP A 213 7.66 9.41 1.86
CA ASP A 213 8.11 9.89 0.55
C ASP A 213 9.40 10.73 0.63
N GLY A 214 9.66 11.37 1.77
CA GLY A 214 10.94 12.05 2.03
C GLY A 214 12.15 11.10 1.88
N TRP A 215 12.05 9.89 2.45
CA TRP A 215 13.10 8.88 2.32
C TRP A 215 13.22 8.35 0.89
N ARG A 216 12.09 8.24 0.17
CA ARG A 216 12.13 7.88 -1.25
C ARG A 216 12.89 8.94 -2.06
N LYS A 217 12.66 10.23 -1.78
CA LYS A 217 13.41 11.32 -2.42
C LYS A 217 14.89 11.22 -2.13
N GLU A 218 15.29 10.99 -0.87
CA GLU A 218 16.70 10.79 -0.52
C GLU A 218 17.33 9.65 -1.34
N TRP A 219 16.67 8.49 -1.39
CA TRP A 219 17.13 7.35 -2.19
C TRP A 219 17.25 7.72 -3.67
N ARG A 220 16.22 8.32 -4.25
CA ARG A 220 16.23 8.75 -5.66
C ARG A 220 17.39 9.72 -5.94
N ASP A 221 17.57 10.73 -5.12
CA ASP A 221 18.59 11.76 -5.33
C ASP A 221 20.00 11.18 -5.17
N ALA A 222 20.19 10.22 -4.26
CA ALA A 222 21.47 9.53 -4.06
C ALA A 222 21.82 8.59 -5.22
N THR A 223 20.82 8.06 -5.92
CA THR A 223 21.00 6.93 -6.85
C THR A 223 20.72 7.25 -8.31
N GLY A 224 19.93 8.29 -8.59
CA GLY A 224 19.45 8.63 -9.93
C GLY A 224 18.48 7.59 -10.53
N ALA A 225 17.90 6.71 -9.70
CA ALA A 225 17.10 5.56 -10.14
C ALA A 225 15.80 5.89 -10.88
N GLU A 226 15.20 7.04 -10.57
CA GLU A 226 13.95 7.49 -11.17
C GLU A 226 13.98 9.01 -11.41
N GLY A 227 13.24 9.47 -12.42
CA GLY A 227 13.03 10.91 -12.63
C GLY A 227 12.09 11.53 -11.59
N ASP A 228 12.01 12.85 -11.53
CA ASP A 228 11.12 13.57 -10.61
C ASP A 228 9.62 13.43 -10.95
N GLY A 229 9.28 12.90 -12.13
CA GLY A 229 7.92 12.46 -12.48
C GLY A 229 6.87 13.58 -12.49
N ARG A 230 7.30 14.84 -12.63
CA ARG A 230 6.51 16.07 -12.52
C ARG A 230 5.17 16.02 -13.25
N LYS A 231 4.10 16.49 -12.60
CA LYS A 231 2.74 16.59 -13.15
C LYS A 231 2.17 17.99 -13.07
N GLY A 232 1.46 18.41 -14.11
CA GLY A 232 0.76 19.71 -14.10
C GLY A 232 -0.34 19.76 -13.03
N PHE A 233 -0.72 20.97 -12.59
CA PHE A 233 -1.80 21.15 -11.60
C PHE A 233 -3.13 20.57 -12.07
N ASP A 234 -3.43 20.76 -13.35
CA ASP A 234 -4.68 20.33 -14.00
C ASP A 234 -4.57 18.90 -14.56
N GLU A 235 -3.40 18.26 -14.41
CA GLU A 235 -3.14 16.95 -14.98
C GLU A 235 -3.80 15.87 -14.12
N MET A 236 -4.50 14.95 -14.79
CA MET A 236 -4.95 13.70 -14.19
C MET A 236 -4.25 12.56 -14.90
N SER A 237 -3.25 11.98 -14.24
CA SER A 237 -2.55 10.79 -14.72
C SER A 237 -3.53 9.64 -14.89
N LYS A 238 -3.65 9.11 -16.10
CA LYS A 238 -4.40 7.89 -16.39
C LYS A 238 -3.42 6.73 -16.62
N ARG A 239 -3.68 5.59 -15.99
CA ARG A 239 -2.81 4.42 -16.12
C ARG A 239 -3.22 3.59 -17.34
N SER A 240 -2.22 3.14 -18.08
CA SER A 240 -2.32 2.28 -19.26
C SER A 240 -1.28 1.17 -19.17
N ALA A 241 -1.43 0.10 -19.95
CA ALA A 241 -0.44 -0.98 -19.98
C ALA A 241 0.97 -0.46 -20.30
N GLU A 242 1.08 0.51 -21.21
CA GLU A 242 2.34 1.19 -21.52
C GLU A 242 2.91 1.93 -20.30
N ALA A 243 2.07 2.63 -19.54
CA ALA A 243 2.51 3.31 -18.32
C ALA A 243 3.00 2.31 -17.26
N PHE A 244 2.35 1.15 -17.11
CA PHE A 244 2.82 0.08 -16.22
C PHE A 244 4.17 -0.49 -16.68
N ALA A 245 4.32 -0.78 -17.97
CA ALA A 245 5.59 -1.27 -18.53
C ALA A 245 6.72 -0.24 -18.32
N LYS A 246 6.47 1.05 -18.55
CA LYS A 246 7.43 2.14 -18.31
C LYS A 246 7.79 2.31 -16.83
N ALA A 247 6.87 2.01 -15.92
CA ALA A 247 7.10 2.02 -14.47
C ALA A 247 7.90 0.79 -13.97
N GLY A 248 8.43 -0.04 -14.87
CA GLY A 248 9.24 -1.20 -14.52
C GLY A 248 8.43 -2.43 -14.12
N TYR A 249 7.13 -2.48 -14.45
CA TYR A 249 6.36 -3.72 -14.30
C TYR A 249 6.82 -4.73 -15.36
N VAL A 250 7.77 -5.58 -14.94
CA VAL A 250 8.21 -6.76 -15.67
C VAL A 250 7.40 -7.94 -15.16
N SER A 251 6.84 -8.72 -16.09
CA SER A 251 6.03 -9.90 -15.76
C SER A 251 6.76 -11.15 -16.23
N ASP A 252 7.02 -12.09 -15.33
CA ASP A 252 7.32 -13.48 -15.72
C ASP A 252 6.03 -14.08 -16.32
N PRO A 253 6.03 -14.53 -17.58
CA PRO A 253 4.85 -15.15 -18.20
C PRO A 253 4.33 -16.37 -17.43
N VAL A 254 5.19 -17.06 -16.70
CA VAL A 254 4.79 -18.18 -15.83
C VAL A 254 3.98 -17.68 -14.64
N LEU A 255 4.38 -16.55 -14.04
CA LEU A 255 3.71 -15.98 -12.87
C LEU A 255 2.51 -15.08 -13.23
N CYS A 256 2.44 -14.66 -14.50
CA CYS A 256 1.39 -13.79 -15.03
C CYS A 256 0.67 -14.45 -16.22
N PRO A 257 -0.06 -15.57 -16.03
CA PRO A 257 -0.73 -16.30 -17.13
C PRO A 257 -1.80 -15.48 -17.88
N TRP A 258 -2.22 -14.33 -17.33
CA TRP A 258 -3.09 -13.36 -18.00
C TRP A 258 -2.38 -12.47 -19.04
N GLY A 259 -1.07 -12.62 -19.24
CA GLY A 259 -0.31 -11.82 -20.20
C GLY A 259 0.27 -10.53 -19.60
N GLY A 260 0.65 -10.55 -18.33
CA GLY A 260 1.36 -9.44 -17.68
C GLY A 260 0.56 -8.14 -17.60
N ALA A 261 1.21 -7.01 -17.93
CA ALA A 261 0.66 -5.66 -17.76
C ALA A 261 -0.67 -5.46 -18.50
N GLU A 262 -0.76 -5.92 -19.74
CA GLU A 262 -1.95 -5.75 -20.58
C GLU A 262 -3.14 -6.51 -20.01
N GLY A 263 -2.93 -7.78 -19.65
CA GLY A 263 -3.95 -8.60 -19.01
C GLY A 263 -4.42 -8.02 -17.69
N PHE A 264 -3.49 -7.53 -16.87
CA PHE A 264 -3.79 -6.91 -15.59
C PHE A 264 -4.62 -5.62 -15.76
N VAL A 265 -4.20 -4.71 -16.65
CA VAL A 265 -4.92 -3.45 -16.89
C VAL A 265 -6.33 -3.72 -17.38
N LYS A 266 -6.49 -4.66 -18.33
CA LYS A 266 -7.81 -5.04 -18.85
C LYS A 266 -8.71 -5.63 -17.78
N TRP A 267 -8.18 -6.53 -16.95
CA TRP A 267 -8.94 -7.12 -15.84
C TRP A 267 -9.33 -6.07 -14.80
N ALA A 268 -8.39 -5.17 -14.46
CA ALA A 268 -8.59 -4.22 -13.39
C ALA A 268 -9.43 -3.00 -13.81
N GLU A 269 -9.64 -2.79 -15.11
CA GLU A 269 -10.35 -1.64 -15.66
C GLU A 269 -11.68 -1.34 -14.97
N PRO A 270 -12.63 -2.29 -14.82
CA PRO A 270 -13.91 -1.99 -14.17
C PRO A 270 -13.80 -1.68 -12.67
N VAL A 271 -12.78 -2.20 -11.98
CA VAL A 271 -12.72 -2.20 -10.51
C VAL A 271 -11.74 -1.19 -9.93
N ARG A 272 -10.75 -0.73 -10.71
CA ARG A 272 -9.78 0.30 -10.29
C ARG A 272 -10.12 1.64 -10.91
N SER A 273 -9.82 2.72 -10.19
CA SER A 273 -9.95 4.08 -10.73
C SER A 273 -9.08 4.30 -11.97
N GLN A 274 -7.84 3.78 -11.94
CA GLN A 274 -6.80 3.99 -12.96
C GLN A 274 -6.51 5.48 -13.21
N MET A 275 -6.86 6.34 -12.26
CA MET A 275 -6.61 7.77 -12.29
C MET A 275 -5.90 8.21 -11.02
N LYS A 276 -5.05 9.22 -11.16
CA LYS A 276 -4.34 9.85 -10.06
C LYS A 276 -4.23 11.34 -10.36
N THR A 277 -4.54 12.19 -9.37
CA THR A 277 -4.42 13.64 -9.51
C THR A 277 -2.95 14.05 -9.61
N GLY A 278 -2.68 15.14 -10.32
CA GLY A 278 -1.34 15.73 -10.40
C GLY A 278 -0.77 16.04 -9.02
N LEU A 279 -1.60 16.51 -8.08
CA LEU A 279 -1.20 16.71 -6.68
C LEU A 279 -0.72 15.43 -6.01
N CYS A 280 -1.49 14.34 -6.12
CA CYS A 280 -1.12 13.06 -5.51
C CYS A 280 0.17 12.49 -6.14
N ASP A 281 0.39 12.71 -7.43
CA ASP A 281 1.67 12.37 -8.07
C ASP A 281 2.82 13.26 -7.60
N ASN A 282 2.61 14.58 -7.52
CA ASN A 282 3.65 15.53 -7.09
C ASN A 282 4.04 15.37 -5.60
N GLN A 283 3.10 15.01 -4.73
CA GLN A 283 3.37 14.62 -3.34
C GLN A 283 4.17 13.33 -3.29
N HIS A 284 3.70 12.27 -3.95
CA HIS A 284 4.37 10.97 -3.95
C HIS A 284 5.78 10.99 -4.58
N MET A 285 5.97 11.80 -5.62
CA MET A 285 7.27 11.97 -6.26
C MET A 285 8.14 13.00 -5.55
N VAL A 286 7.57 13.76 -4.59
CA VAL A 286 8.23 14.86 -3.90
C VAL A 286 8.86 15.83 -4.90
N VAL A 287 8.04 16.66 -5.54
CA VAL A 287 8.49 17.71 -6.46
C VAL A 287 8.38 19.06 -5.76
N PRO A 288 9.39 19.51 -4.97
CA PRO A 288 9.22 20.63 -4.04
C PRO A 288 8.83 21.92 -4.74
N GLU A 289 9.45 22.21 -5.89
CA GLU A 289 9.16 23.41 -6.70
C GLU A 289 7.69 23.53 -7.11
N LEU A 290 7.02 22.40 -7.38
CA LEU A 290 5.60 22.38 -7.66
C LEU A 290 4.76 22.40 -6.39
N LEU A 291 5.17 21.66 -5.36
CA LEU A 291 4.46 21.63 -4.08
C LEU A 291 4.39 23.03 -3.44
N GLU A 292 5.42 23.87 -3.57
CA GLU A 292 5.43 25.26 -3.10
C GLU A 292 4.40 26.17 -3.81
N GLN A 293 3.91 25.78 -4.98
CA GLN A 293 2.95 26.57 -5.73
C GLN A 293 1.50 26.31 -5.32
N TYR A 294 1.19 25.16 -4.70
CA TYR A 294 -0.18 24.85 -4.28
C TYR A 294 -0.71 25.79 -3.18
N PRO A 295 0.03 26.12 -2.09
CA PRO A 295 -0.46 27.00 -1.03
C PRO A 295 -1.02 28.35 -1.52
N PRO A 296 -0.31 29.14 -2.36
CA PRO A 296 -0.88 30.39 -2.86
C PRO A 296 -2.06 30.20 -3.83
N ILE A 297 -2.17 29.05 -4.52
CA ILE A 297 -3.30 28.73 -5.40
C ILE A 297 -4.55 28.39 -4.58
N THR A 298 -4.40 27.57 -3.54
CA THR A 298 -5.54 27.00 -2.80
C THR A 298 -5.90 27.76 -1.54
N GLY A 299 -5.00 28.60 -1.03
CA GLY A 299 -5.10 29.27 0.26
C GLY A 299 -4.87 28.35 1.46
N LEU A 300 -4.47 27.09 1.25
CA LEU A 300 -4.17 26.15 2.33
C LEU A 300 -2.76 26.36 2.89
N PRO A 301 -2.49 26.01 4.15
CA PRO A 301 -1.15 26.06 4.73
C PRO A 301 -0.15 25.21 3.94
N ARG A 302 1.11 25.62 3.91
CA ARG A 302 2.19 24.86 3.25
C ARG A 302 2.29 23.42 3.78
N ASP A 303 2.23 23.26 5.09
CA ASP A 303 2.33 22.00 5.82
C ASP A 303 1.35 20.93 5.29
N GLU A 304 0.19 21.36 4.78
CA GLU A 304 -0.82 20.48 4.16
C GLU A 304 -0.28 19.68 2.95
N TYR A 305 0.75 20.20 2.30
CA TYR A 305 1.40 19.61 1.14
C TYR A 305 2.74 18.94 1.45
N PHE A 306 3.37 19.27 2.59
CA PHE A 306 4.76 18.90 2.88
C PHE A 306 4.92 17.94 4.05
N ASP A 307 4.02 17.89 5.03
CA ASP A 307 4.22 17.12 6.27
C ASP A 307 4.47 15.61 6.08
N HIS A 308 4.09 15.03 4.93
CA HIS A 308 4.41 13.64 4.55
C HIS A 308 5.89 13.40 4.22
N LEU A 309 6.71 14.45 4.15
CA LEU A 309 8.14 14.36 3.89
C LEU A 309 8.96 14.23 5.17
N ASP A 310 8.38 14.64 6.29
CA ASP A 310 9.04 14.63 7.58
C ASP A 310 9.22 13.19 8.07
N ASP A 311 10.32 12.98 8.79
CA ASP A 311 10.55 11.72 9.49
C ASP A 311 9.38 11.46 10.47
N PRO A 312 8.89 10.21 10.55
CA PRO A 312 7.93 9.84 11.58
C PRO A 312 8.49 10.10 12.98
N ASP A 313 7.59 10.18 13.95
CA ASP A 313 7.93 10.40 15.35
C ASP A 313 8.97 9.35 15.80
N PRO A 314 10.15 9.76 16.31
CA PRO A 314 11.21 8.83 16.68
C PRO A 314 10.83 7.84 17.78
N GLU A 315 9.95 8.22 18.71
CA GLU A 315 9.47 7.33 19.76
C GLU A 315 8.44 6.34 19.21
N TRP A 316 7.61 6.78 18.27
CA TRP A 316 6.74 5.86 17.55
C TRP A 316 7.54 4.85 16.73
N LEU A 317 8.60 5.27 16.02
CA LEU A 317 9.47 4.38 15.23
C LEU A 317 10.08 3.28 16.11
N LYS A 318 10.53 3.61 17.32
CA LYS A 318 11.04 2.61 18.29
C LYS A 318 9.96 1.66 18.82
N SER A 319 8.68 2.04 18.73
CA SER A 319 7.56 1.25 19.26
C SER A 319 7.01 0.24 18.26
N ILE A 320 7.37 0.33 16.98
CA ILE A 320 6.88 -0.54 15.92
C ILE A 320 7.96 -1.52 15.43
N ASN A 321 7.52 -2.57 14.74
CA ASN A 321 8.40 -3.40 13.92
C ASN A 321 7.96 -3.37 12.45
N VAL A 322 8.92 -3.51 11.53
CA VAL A 322 8.70 -3.36 10.09
C VAL A 322 9.12 -4.62 9.36
N LEU A 323 8.25 -5.12 8.49
CA LEU A 323 8.56 -6.24 7.60
C LEU A 323 8.21 -5.84 6.17
N LEU A 324 9.25 -5.55 5.39
CA LEU A 324 9.10 -5.21 3.98
C LEU A 324 9.33 -6.46 3.14
N MET A 325 8.78 -6.44 1.93
CA MET A 325 9.05 -7.43 0.91
C MET A 325 9.36 -6.74 -0.40
N VAL A 326 10.27 -7.33 -1.17
CA VAL A 326 10.66 -6.81 -2.48
C VAL A 326 10.81 -7.95 -3.48
N GLY A 327 10.25 -7.73 -4.67
CA GLY A 327 10.37 -8.67 -5.78
C GLY A 327 11.77 -8.66 -6.39
N GLY A 328 12.26 -9.83 -6.77
CA GLY A 328 13.51 -9.99 -7.50
C GLY A 328 13.50 -9.21 -8.80
N ASP A 329 12.40 -9.26 -9.55
CA ASP A 329 12.25 -8.61 -10.86
C ASP A 329 11.52 -7.25 -10.79
N ASP A 330 11.35 -6.68 -9.59
CA ASP A 330 10.74 -5.36 -9.38
C ASP A 330 11.65 -4.22 -9.82
N LYS A 331 11.88 -4.08 -11.14
CA LYS A 331 12.76 -3.05 -11.71
C LYS A 331 12.28 -1.62 -11.47
N GLY A 332 11.01 -1.43 -11.07
CA GLY A 332 10.46 -0.12 -10.71
C GLY A 332 11.03 0.44 -9.40
N HIS A 333 11.62 -0.41 -8.54
CA HIS A 333 12.27 -0.02 -7.29
C HIS A 333 13.78 -0.28 -7.30
N TRP A 334 14.36 -0.25 -8.50
CA TRP A 334 15.78 -0.49 -8.74
C TRP A 334 16.50 0.79 -9.12
N VAL A 335 17.72 0.93 -8.61
CA VAL A 335 18.76 1.74 -9.24
C VAL A 335 19.38 0.91 -10.35
N ALA A 336 18.88 0.99 -11.58
CA ALA A 336 19.53 0.48 -12.81
C ALA A 336 20.22 -0.91 -12.79
N GLY A 337 19.95 -1.78 -11.80
CA GLY A 337 20.33 -3.19 -11.76
C GLY A 337 21.76 -3.56 -11.47
N ASP A 338 22.50 -2.79 -10.66
CA ASP A 338 23.85 -3.21 -10.28
C ASP A 338 23.85 -4.19 -9.09
N ASN A 339 23.13 -3.93 -7.98
CA ASN A 339 23.07 -4.86 -6.82
C ASN A 339 21.68 -4.93 -6.13
N GLU A 340 21.40 -6.03 -5.44
CA GLU A 340 20.14 -6.24 -4.68
C GLU A 340 20.01 -5.26 -3.50
N GLU A 341 21.14 -4.85 -2.94
CA GLU A 341 21.28 -3.93 -1.82
C GLU A 341 20.86 -2.49 -2.18
N ASP A 342 20.74 -2.19 -3.47
CA ASP A 342 20.32 -0.88 -3.98
C ASP A 342 18.80 -0.75 -4.12
N LYS A 343 18.05 -1.84 -3.89
CA LYS A 343 16.59 -1.83 -3.90
C LYS A 343 16.06 -0.82 -2.89
N ARG A 344 15.02 -0.08 -3.30
CA ARG A 344 14.44 0.96 -2.45
C ARG A 344 13.96 0.40 -1.10
N GLU A 345 13.39 -0.79 -1.05
CA GLU A 345 12.93 -1.41 0.21
C GLU A 345 14.09 -1.72 1.16
N VAL A 346 15.28 -2.05 0.64
CA VAL A 346 16.49 -2.20 1.46
C VAL A 346 16.94 -0.86 2.01
N PHE A 347 16.91 0.21 1.20
CA PHE A 347 17.17 1.57 1.68
C PHE A 347 16.19 1.98 2.79
N MET A 348 14.88 1.73 2.59
CA MET A 348 13.85 2.01 3.60
C MET A 348 14.09 1.20 4.88
N GLY A 349 14.41 -0.09 4.75
CA GLY A 349 14.78 -0.94 5.88
C GLY A 349 15.92 -0.36 6.71
N ARG A 350 17.00 0.09 6.05
CA ARG A 350 18.14 0.75 6.73
C ARG A 350 17.74 2.04 7.43
N LYS A 351 16.83 2.83 6.87
CA LYS A 351 16.31 4.06 7.53
C LYS A 351 15.55 3.72 8.81
N TYR A 352 14.74 2.66 8.79
CA TYR A 352 14.06 2.16 9.99
C TYR A 352 15.07 1.63 11.04
N GLU A 353 16.04 0.80 10.65
CA GLU A 353 17.09 0.33 11.58
C GLU A 353 17.85 1.48 12.22
N ALA A 354 18.22 2.50 11.42
CA ALA A 354 18.90 3.69 11.92
C ALA A 354 18.05 4.52 12.91
N ALA A 355 16.73 4.44 12.81
CA ALA A 355 15.79 5.06 13.75
C ALA A 355 15.56 4.22 15.03
N GLY A 356 16.16 3.02 15.12
CA GLY A 356 16.00 2.11 16.25
C GLY A 356 14.79 1.17 16.14
N THR A 357 14.18 1.09 14.95
CA THR A 357 13.09 0.16 14.63
C THR A 357 13.66 -1.20 14.25
N ARG A 358 13.09 -2.31 14.74
CA ARG A 358 13.40 -3.64 14.19
C ARG A 358 12.80 -3.74 12.79
N ALA A 359 13.64 -3.83 11.77
CA ALA A 359 13.21 -3.88 10.37
C ALA A 359 13.91 -5.01 9.63
N HIS A 360 13.17 -5.70 8.76
CA HIS A 360 13.70 -6.71 7.86
C HIS A 360 13.03 -6.59 6.50
N VAL A 361 13.73 -7.06 5.47
CA VAL A 361 13.27 -7.11 4.09
C VAL A 361 13.35 -8.56 3.61
N VAL A 362 12.22 -9.13 3.20
CA VAL A 362 12.20 -10.45 2.55
C VAL A 362 12.29 -10.26 1.04
N PHE A 363 13.34 -10.81 0.43
CA PHE A 363 13.48 -10.87 -1.01
C PHE A 363 12.65 -12.03 -1.56
N VAL A 364 11.77 -11.75 -2.51
CA VAL A 364 10.93 -12.75 -3.18
C VAL A 364 11.40 -12.92 -4.62
N PRO A 365 12.02 -14.06 -4.99
CA PRO A 365 12.55 -14.26 -6.33
C PRO A 365 11.45 -14.20 -7.40
N LYS A 366 11.82 -13.74 -8.61
CA LYS A 366 10.97 -13.63 -9.82
C LYS A 366 9.79 -12.66 -9.77
N TYR A 367 9.39 -12.21 -8.58
CA TYR A 367 8.23 -11.33 -8.46
C TYR A 367 8.55 -9.94 -8.99
N GLY A 368 7.60 -9.36 -9.71
CA GLY A 368 7.68 -8.00 -10.22
C GLY A 368 7.11 -6.94 -9.28
N HIS A 369 6.99 -5.71 -9.79
CA HIS A 369 6.49 -4.56 -9.04
C HIS A 369 5.08 -4.73 -8.45
N TYR A 370 4.23 -5.56 -9.08
CA TYR A 370 2.91 -5.96 -8.57
C TYR A 370 2.87 -7.44 -8.17
N GLY A 371 3.91 -7.96 -7.51
CA GLY A 371 3.97 -9.35 -7.04
C GLY A 371 2.76 -9.82 -6.22
N MET A 372 2.08 -8.91 -5.52
CA MET A 372 0.81 -9.20 -4.83
C MET A 372 -0.35 -9.66 -5.75
N MET A 373 -0.22 -9.48 -7.07
CA MET A 373 -1.18 -9.93 -8.08
C MET A 373 -0.71 -11.18 -8.83
N GLU A 374 0.54 -11.61 -8.63
CA GLU A 374 1.17 -12.71 -9.37
C GLU A 374 0.74 -14.08 -8.82
N LEU A 375 1.08 -15.17 -9.53
CA LEU A 375 0.87 -16.53 -9.00
C LEU A 375 1.58 -16.70 -7.66
N TYR A 376 0.93 -17.41 -6.74
CA TYR A 376 1.39 -17.69 -5.38
C TYR A 376 1.39 -16.48 -4.41
N ASN A 377 0.65 -15.41 -4.74
CA ASN A 377 0.53 -14.21 -3.90
C ASN A 377 0.11 -14.50 -2.45
N GLU A 378 -0.61 -15.58 -2.16
CA GLU A 378 -1.00 -15.96 -0.80
C GLU A 378 0.21 -16.13 0.15
N LYS A 379 1.37 -16.49 -0.40
CA LYS A 379 2.61 -16.70 0.35
C LYS A 379 3.19 -15.42 0.95
N ILE A 380 2.87 -14.26 0.36
CA ILE A 380 3.17 -12.95 0.95
C ILE A 380 2.44 -12.81 2.28
N ALA A 381 1.12 -13.06 2.29
CA ALA A 381 0.32 -13.02 3.51
C ALA A 381 0.81 -14.04 4.54
N TYR A 382 1.08 -15.28 4.12
CA TYR A 382 1.58 -16.32 5.02
C TYR A 382 2.92 -15.98 5.66
N THR A 383 3.83 -15.34 4.91
CA THR A 383 5.12 -14.88 5.46
C THR A 383 4.91 -13.85 6.57
N TRP A 384 4.03 -12.87 6.37
CA TRP A 384 3.68 -11.88 7.40
C TRP A 384 3.04 -12.54 8.63
N LEU A 385 2.13 -13.48 8.40
CA LEU A 385 1.42 -14.17 9.47
C LEU A 385 2.33 -15.12 10.27
N TRP A 386 3.31 -15.78 9.63
CA TRP A 386 4.33 -16.55 10.33
C TRP A 386 5.23 -15.65 11.19
N ALA A 387 5.65 -14.49 10.67
CA ALA A 387 6.39 -13.51 11.45
C ALA A 387 5.59 -13.05 12.67
N PHE A 388 4.31 -12.73 12.48
CA PHE A 388 3.40 -12.37 13.57
C PHE A 388 3.25 -13.50 14.60
N LYS A 389 2.96 -14.73 14.17
CA LYS A 389 2.80 -15.92 15.04
C LYS A 389 4.02 -16.18 15.92
N ASN A 390 5.21 -15.77 15.47
CA ASN A 390 6.48 -15.94 16.18
C ASN A 390 6.93 -14.67 16.93
N GLY A 391 6.01 -13.72 17.17
CA GLY A 391 6.29 -12.55 17.99
C GLY A 391 7.21 -11.52 17.33
N TYR A 392 7.26 -11.49 15.98
CA TYR A 392 8.02 -10.45 15.27
C TYR A 392 7.42 -9.07 15.49
N PHE A 393 6.10 -8.93 15.54
CA PHE A 393 5.42 -7.66 15.84
C PHE A 393 5.08 -7.57 17.33
N PRO A 394 5.08 -6.36 17.92
CA PRO A 394 4.71 -6.21 19.32
C PRO A 394 3.24 -6.59 19.51
N GLY A 395 3.00 -7.57 20.39
CA GLY A 395 1.68 -8.09 20.72
C GLY A 395 0.82 -7.11 21.49
#